data_AF-W7E0G3-F1
#
_entry.id   AF-W7E0G3-F1
#
_cell.length_a   1.000
_cell.length_b   1.000
_cell.length_c   1.000
_cell.angle_alpha   90.00
_cell.angle_beta   90.00
_cell.angle_gamma   90.00
#
_symmetry.space_group_name_H-M   'P 1'
#
loop_
_entity.id
_entity.type
_entity.pdbx_description
1 polymer ?
#
loop_
_entity_poly.entity_id
_entity_poly.type
_entity_poly.pdbx_seq_one_letter_code
_entity_poly.pdbx_strand_id
1 'polypeptide(L)'
;MAPAKRERSAKTTTNSKLGQWAKELKNIRLVRKANRSDGGNTAANITDDDTSSNSRYRHGRQGFIISYPPAKYHRQTHQAMTPAQKRAKQQILDEQVHFIIITRDNNKPDAYGTASTTNGPLTWGAVATAYNEKYNVSVTAAAMEKRVRQHRTSWLAKHPNYPTTIVYAEKDKFQQTPCPETSATERRYGNTHELLDKQAACGHIAGYLPPDDIRNQSDMRYYIERGTAINTGVVTIQILNTHGEPIDAISIDSQLFQRSSGVLGRLRSSELQLEVELNISAVAAIQCYVACASSDELPASPNQEIGKEVSLIQLYCLAAQLEDEHVKGLVLDRWQMLADGGEEVELDVDELNLLFDCTEYGDLARRFWVEAVCAAGLSEELLARRKCGIALAEHVRDSMLSYA
;
A
#
# COMPACT_ATOMS: atom_id res chain seq x y z
N MET A 1 -2.51 -16.93 -57.39
CA MET A 1 -1.27 -16.82 -56.58
C MET A 1 -0.64 -15.47 -56.88
N ALA A 2 -0.65 -14.56 -55.93
CA ALA A 2 -0.02 -13.24 -56.01
C ALA A 2 0.76 -13.01 -54.70
N PRO A 3 2.01 -12.53 -54.72
CA PRO A 3 2.79 -12.38 -53.49
C PRO A 3 2.51 -11.04 -52.81
N ALA A 4 2.22 -11.10 -51.51
CA ALA A 4 2.05 -9.95 -50.65
C ALA A 4 3.39 -9.27 -50.36
N LYS A 5 3.49 -7.97 -50.69
CA LYS A 5 4.62 -7.10 -50.33
C LYS A 5 4.58 -6.83 -48.82
N ARG A 6 5.65 -7.19 -48.12
CA ARG A 6 5.95 -6.76 -46.74
C ARG A 6 6.63 -5.39 -46.79
N GLU A 7 5.96 -4.36 -46.32
CA GLU A 7 6.59 -3.09 -45.97
C GLU A 7 7.36 -3.25 -44.65
N ARG A 8 8.66 -2.96 -44.69
CA ARG A 8 9.51 -2.83 -43.50
C ARG A 8 9.43 -1.37 -43.05
N SER A 9 8.84 -1.15 -41.87
CA SER A 9 8.88 0.13 -41.16
C SER A 9 10.32 0.42 -40.74
N ALA A 10 10.87 1.54 -41.21
CA ALA A 10 12.17 2.05 -40.82
C ALA A 10 12.07 2.69 -39.43
N LYS A 11 12.76 2.13 -38.44
CA LYS A 11 13.03 2.79 -37.16
C LYS A 11 14.05 3.90 -37.41
N THR A 12 13.59 5.14 -37.32
CA THR A 12 14.45 6.33 -37.32
C THR A 12 15.18 6.39 -35.97
N THR A 13 16.44 5.99 -35.94
CA THR A 13 17.33 6.22 -34.81
C THR A 13 17.75 7.69 -34.83
N THR A 14 17.08 8.52 -34.04
CA THR A 14 17.52 9.89 -33.78
C THR A 14 18.76 9.82 -32.89
N ASN A 15 19.91 10.24 -33.42
CA ASN A 15 21.12 10.47 -32.65
C ASN A 15 20.81 11.54 -31.58
N SER A 16 20.62 11.10 -30.34
CA SER A 16 20.36 11.94 -29.18
C SER A 16 21.57 12.83 -28.94
N LYS A 17 21.37 14.15 -28.99
CA LYS A 17 22.38 15.15 -28.62
C LYS A 17 22.76 15.07 -27.14
N LEU A 18 22.00 14.36 -26.29
CA LEU A 18 22.24 14.28 -24.85
C LEU A 18 23.51 13.51 -24.48
N GLY A 19 23.92 12.46 -25.20
CA GLY A 19 25.11 11.68 -24.84
C GLY A 19 26.44 12.44 -24.90
N GLN A 20 26.50 13.59 -25.58
CA GLN A 20 27.67 14.48 -25.57
C GLN A 20 27.77 15.31 -24.27
N TRP A 21 26.65 15.55 -23.57
CA TRP A 21 26.55 16.40 -22.39
C TRP A 21 27.18 15.83 -21.12
N ALA A 22 27.10 14.51 -20.94
CA ALA A 22 27.73 13.79 -19.84
C ALA A 22 29.23 14.08 -19.68
N LYS A 23 29.91 14.37 -20.80
CA LYS A 23 31.35 14.69 -20.82
C LYS A 23 31.64 16.14 -20.43
N GLU A 24 30.70 17.05 -20.69
CA GLU A 24 30.88 18.49 -20.47
C GLU A 24 30.61 18.89 -19.01
N LEU A 25 29.63 18.26 -18.36
CA LEU A 25 29.37 18.44 -16.91
C LEU A 25 30.53 17.97 -16.03
N LYS A 26 31.20 16.87 -16.40
CA LYS A 26 32.44 16.42 -15.72
C LYS A 26 33.55 17.48 -15.80
N ASN A 27 33.67 18.17 -16.93
CA ASN A 27 34.67 19.24 -17.10
C ASN A 27 34.34 20.48 -16.26
N ILE A 28 33.08 20.90 -16.17
CA ILE A 28 32.69 22.07 -15.36
C ILE A 28 32.92 21.82 -13.85
N ARG A 29 32.61 20.61 -13.35
CA ARG A 29 32.91 20.23 -11.94
C ARG A 29 34.41 20.15 -11.65
N LEU A 30 35.22 19.67 -12.59
CA LEU A 30 36.68 19.64 -12.44
C LEU A 30 37.28 21.05 -12.39
N VAL A 31 36.76 21.98 -13.20
CA VAL A 31 37.19 23.40 -13.19
C VAL A 31 36.81 24.10 -11.87
N ARG A 32 35.62 23.86 -11.32
CA ARG A 32 35.24 24.41 -10.00
C ARG A 32 36.02 23.83 -8.83
N LYS A 33 36.47 22.56 -8.92
CA LYS A 33 37.30 21.91 -7.88
C LYS A 33 38.76 22.39 -7.93
N ALA A 34 39.29 22.69 -9.12
CA ALA A 34 40.62 23.29 -9.29
C ALA A 34 40.71 24.71 -8.72
N ASN A 35 39.68 25.54 -8.93
CA ASN A 35 39.65 26.94 -8.47
C ASN A 35 39.43 27.11 -6.95
N ARG A 36 39.21 26.04 -6.18
CA ARG A 36 39.14 26.08 -4.70
C ARG A 36 40.44 25.70 -4.00
N SER A 37 41.48 25.32 -4.75
CA SER A 37 42.74 24.84 -4.16
C SER A 37 43.89 25.87 -4.15
N ASP A 38 43.66 27.08 -4.65
CA ASP A 38 44.70 28.12 -4.72
C ASP A 38 44.25 29.40 -3.97
N GLY A 39 44.30 29.30 -2.65
CA GLY A 39 44.04 30.39 -1.70
C GLY A 39 45.15 30.41 -0.66
N GLY A 40 46.32 30.87 -1.09
CA GLY A 40 47.55 30.86 -0.33
C GLY A 40 47.52 31.68 0.97
N ASN A 41 48.24 31.12 1.94
CA ASN A 41 48.74 31.72 3.17
C ASN A 41 49.06 33.22 3.05
N THR A 42 48.51 34.03 3.96
CA THR A 42 49.19 35.24 4.41
C THR A 42 49.17 35.25 5.94
N ALA A 43 50.37 35.16 6.51
CA ALA A 43 50.64 35.26 7.93
C ALA A 43 50.39 36.69 8.42
N ALA A 44 49.72 36.81 9.56
CA ALA A 44 49.81 37.98 10.42
C ALA A 44 49.89 37.50 11.87
N ASN A 45 51.10 37.62 12.43
CA ASN A 45 51.36 37.55 13.87
C ASN A 45 50.56 38.64 14.57
N ILE A 46 49.63 38.27 15.45
CA ILE A 46 49.24 39.09 16.60
C ILE A 46 49.03 38.12 17.77
N THR A 47 50.02 38.10 18.66
CA THR A 47 49.90 37.75 20.07
C THR A 47 48.91 38.70 20.71
N ASP A 48 47.93 38.18 21.45
CA ASP A 48 47.67 38.65 22.82
C ASP A 48 46.77 37.65 23.55
N ASP A 49 47.19 37.38 24.78
CA ASP A 49 46.44 36.73 25.85
C ASP A 49 45.08 37.41 26.02
N ASP A 50 43.99 36.64 26.07
CA ASP A 50 43.17 36.72 27.27
C ASP A 50 42.29 35.48 27.49
N THR A 51 42.19 35.19 28.77
CA THR A 51 41.59 34.05 29.42
C THR A 51 40.08 34.24 29.47
N SER A 52 39.30 33.39 28.81
CA SER A 52 37.89 33.25 29.17
C SER A 52 37.40 31.82 28.98
N SER A 53 37.42 31.15 30.12
CA SER A 53 36.76 29.89 30.45
C SER A 53 35.31 29.88 29.97
N ASN A 54 35.00 29.00 29.00
CA ASN A 54 33.64 28.52 28.82
C ASN A 54 33.60 26.99 28.81
N SER A 55 33.04 26.49 29.91
CA SER A 55 32.79 25.10 30.26
C SER A 55 32.02 24.36 29.17
N ARG A 56 32.72 23.53 28.38
CA ARG A 56 32.11 22.50 27.55
C ARG A 56 31.58 21.38 28.46
N TYR A 57 30.26 21.34 28.62
CA TYR A 57 29.55 20.15 29.08
C TYR A 57 29.82 18.99 28.10
N ARG A 58 30.75 18.12 28.48
CA ARG A 58 30.89 16.78 27.91
C ARG A 58 29.69 15.94 28.35
N HIS A 59 28.64 15.88 27.53
CA HIS A 59 27.74 14.72 27.60
C HIS A 59 28.46 13.52 26.98
N GLY A 60 28.78 12.55 27.84
CA GLY A 60 29.30 11.27 27.43
C GLY A 60 28.34 10.59 26.47
N ARG A 61 28.81 10.33 25.24
CA ARG A 61 28.26 9.28 24.38
C ARG A 61 28.48 7.94 25.10
N GLN A 62 27.52 7.55 25.90
CA GLN A 62 27.35 6.18 26.35
C GLN A 62 26.99 5.38 25.10
N GLY A 63 27.95 4.60 24.60
CA GLY A 63 27.72 3.71 23.47
C GLY A 63 26.67 2.69 23.85
N PHE A 64 25.43 2.90 23.38
CA PHE A 64 24.44 1.84 23.31
C PHE A 64 24.95 0.82 22.30
N ILE A 65 25.47 -0.30 22.81
CA ILE A 65 25.63 -1.51 22.01
C ILE A 65 24.20 -1.94 21.66
N ILE A 66 23.73 -1.55 20.49
CA ILE A 66 22.52 -2.12 19.89
C ILE A 66 22.87 -3.57 19.58
N SER A 67 22.54 -4.45 20.52
CA SER A 67 22.55 -5.89 20.31
C SER A 67 21.43 -6.21 19.31
N TYR A 68 21.77 -6.21 18.02
CA TYR A 68 20.88 -6.71 16.99
C TYR A 68 20.50 -8.16 17.34
N PRO A 69 19.20 -8.52 17.37
CA PRO A 69 18.82 -9.92 17.49
C PRO A 69 19.48 -10.70 16.34
N PRO A 70 20.02 -11.91 16.61
CA PRO A 70 20.77 -12.66 15.62
C PRO A 70 19.95 -12.83 14.34
N ALA A 71 20.57 -12.53 13.21
CA ALA A 71 20.03 -12.50 11.84
C ALA A 71 19.56 -13.88 11.31
N LYS A 72 18.86 -14.67 12.12
CA LYS A 72 18.45 -16.06 11.84
C LYS A 72 16.96 -16.23 11.52
N TYR A 73 16.21 -15.15 11.32
CA TYR A 73 14.91 -15.23 10.64
C TYR A 73 15.14 -14.98 9.14
N HIS A 74 15.78 -15.93 8.46
CA HIS A 74 15.57 -16.05 7.03
C HIS A 74 14.06 -16.29 6.84
N ARG A 75 13.32 -15.22 6.49
CA ARG A 75 11.99 -15.36 5.89
C ARG A 75 12.19 -16.36 4.77
N GLN A 76 11.62 -17.55 4.91
CA GLN A 76 11.55 -18.50 3.81
C GLN A 76 10.89 -17.73 2.67
N THR A 77 11.68 -17.33 1.69
CA THR A 77 11.19 -16.67 0.49
C THR A 77 10.19 -17.64 -0.11
N HIS A 78 8.91 -17.30 -0.07
CA HIS A 78 7.86 -18.17 -0.56
C HIS A 78 8.20 -18.53 -2.00
N GLN A 79 8.50 -19.80 -2.24
CA GLN A 79 8.83 -20.29 -3.56
C GLN A 79 7.67 -19.93 -4.50
N ALA A 80 7.97 -19.21 -5.57
CA ALA A 80 6.96 -18.83 -6.55
C ALA A 80 6.32 -20.12 -7.11
N MET A 81 5.00 -20.27 -6.92
CA MET A 81 4.28 -21.43 -7.44
C MET A 81 4.39 -21.47 -8.96
N THR A 82 4.73 -22.64 -9.49
CA THR A 82 4.75 -22.85 -10.94
C THR A 82 3.34 -22.72 -11.53
N PRO A 83 3.19 -22.37 -12.83
CA PRO A 83 1.87 -22.31 -13.47
C PRO A 83 1.08 -23.62 -13.34
N ALA A 84 1.76 -24.77 -13.36
CA ALA A 84 1.13 -26.08 -13.17
C ALA A 84 0.57 -26.24 -11.74
N GLN A 85 1.32 -25.84 -10.71
CA GLN A 85 0.86 -25.85 -9.32
C GLN A 85 -0.33 -24.91 -9.11
N LYS A 86 -0.32 -23.72 -9.74
CA LYS A 86 -1.46 -22.79 -9.70
C LYS A 86 -2.73 -23.42 -10.29
N ARG A 87 -2.62 -24.11 -11.43
CA ARG A 87 -3.75 -24.81 -12.06
C ARG A 87 -4.27 -25.97 -11.19
N ALA A 88 -3.37 -26.79 -10.64
CA ALA A 88 -3.76 -27.88 -9.74
C ALA A 88 -4.48 -27.35 -8.49
N LYS A 89 -3.97 -26.28 -7.88
CA LYS A 89 -4.61 -25.63 -6.73
C LYS A 89 -5.99 -25.07 -7.08
N GLN A 90 -6.15 -24.49 -8.27
CA GLN A 90 -7.44 -23.98 -8.74
C GLN A 90 -8.44 -25.11 -8.99
N GLN A 91 -8.01 -26.24 -9.54
CA GLN A 91 -8.89 -27.41 -9.76
C GLN A 91 -9.41 -27.96 -8.43
N ILE A 92 -8.55 -28.09 -7.42
CA ILE A 92 -8.95 -28.50 -6.07
C ILE A 92 -9.94 -27.50 -5.47
N LEU A 93 -9.70 -26.19 -5.62
CA LEU A 93 -10.62 -25.16 -5.14
C LEU A 93 -12.00 -25.29 -5.83
N ASP A 94 -12.02 -25.45 -7.15
CA ASP A 94 -13.24 -25.59 -7.94
C ASP A 94 -14.04 -26.84 -7.52
N GLU A 95 -13.36 -27.96 -7.26
CA GLU A 95 -13.98 -29.20 -6.77
C GLU A 95 -14.56 -29.03 -5.35
N GLN A 96 -13.83 -28.35 -4.47
CA GLN A 96 -14.30 -28.06 -3.11
C GLN A 96 -15.53 -27.15 -3.13
N VAL A 97 -15.52 -26.09 -3.93
CA VAL A 97 -16.67 -25.18 -4.09
C VAL A 97 -17.86 -25.93 -4.66
N HIS A 98 -17.64 -26.78 -5.68
CA HIS A 98 -18.65 -27.65 -6.25
C HIS A 98 -19.30 -28.52 -5.17
N PHE A 99 -18.50 -29.25 -4.39
CA PHE A 99 -19.02 -30.09 -3.31
C PHE A 99 -19.85 -29.29 -2.31
N ILE A 100 -19.35 -28.14 -1.83
CA ILE A 100 -20.05 -27.34 -0.83
C ILE A 100 -21.41 -26.85 -1.36
N ILE A 101 -21.49 -26.42 -2.63
CA ILE A 101 -22.74 -25.95 -3.25
C ILE A 101 -23.74 -27.10 -3.36
N ILE A 102 -23.34 -28.24 -3.95
CA ILE A 102 -24.23 -29.40 -4.12
C ILE A 102 -24.72 -29.94 -2.77
N THR A 103 -23.84 -30.04 -1.79
CA THR A 103 -24.21 -30.50 -0.44
C THR A 103 -25.11 -29.49 0.27
N ARG A 104 -24.82 -28.18 0.20
CA ARG A 104 -25.66 -27.14 0.84
C ARG A 104 -27.07 -27.14 0.26
N ASP A 105 -27.19 -27.21 -1.06
CA ASP A 105 -28.48 -27.12 -1.73
C ASP A 105 -29.29 -28.45 -1.58
N ASN A 106 -28.66 -29.56 -1.18
CA ASN A 106 -29.34 -30.81 -0.77
C ASN A 106 -30.39 -31.32 -1.75
N ASN A 107 -30.16 -31.08 -3.03
CA ASN A 107 -31.15 -31.29 -4.07
C ASN A 107 -31.23 -32.78 -4.44
N LYS A 108 -32.24 -33.47 -3.90
CA LYS A 108 -32.51 -34.89 -4.17
C LYS A 108 -33.80 -35.07 -4.96
N PRO A 109 -33.91 -36.10 -5.82
CA PRO A 109 -32.89 -37.11 -6.12
C PRO A 109 -31.79 -36.63 -7.08
N ASP A 110 -32.08 -35.61 -7.89
CA ASP A 110 -31.15 -35.07 -8.88
C ASP A 110 -30.55 -33.75 -8.37
N ALA A 111 -29.22 -33.71 -8.26
CA ALA A 111 -28.49 -32.53 -7.83
C ALA A 111 -28.69 -31.32 -8.76
N TYR A 112 -29.01 -31.56 -10.04
CA TYR A 112 -29.21 -30.54 -11.07
C TYR A 112 -30.69 -30.30 -11.42
N GLY A 113 -31.62 -30.96 -10.72
CA GLY A 113 -33.05 -30.79 -10.94
C GLY A 113 -33.60 -29.49 -10.37
N THR A 114 -34.71 -28.96 -10.89
CA THR A 114 -35.35 -27.76 -10.31
C THR A 114 -36.23 -28.05 -9.10
N ALA A 115 -36.54 -29.32 -8.83
CA ALA A 115 -37.40 -29.75 -7.74
C ALA A 115 -36.68 -30.74 -6.83
N SER A 116 -36.75 -30.51 -5.53
CA SER A 116 -36.19 -31.39 -4.51
C SER A 116 -37.27 -32.05 -3.67
N THR A 117 -37.07 -33.33 -3.36
CA THR A 117 -37.86 -34.07 -2.36
C THR A 117 -37.47 -33.74 -0.91
N THR A 118 -36.45 -32.90 -0.72
CA THR A 118 -36.02 -32.46 0.61
C THR A 118 -36.78 -31.20 1.04
N ASN A 119 -36.81 -30.95 2.35
CA ASN A 119 -37.55 -29.82 2.94
C ASN A 119 -36.74 -28.51 2.96
N GLY A 120 -35.57 -28.47 2.31
CA GLY A 120 -34.71 -27.30 2.32
C GLY A 120 -33.21 -27.62 2.25
N PRO A 121 -32.39 -26.56 2.12
CA PRO A 121 -30.94 -26.70 2.05
C PRO A 121 -30.34 -27.05 3.42
N LEU A 122 -29.25 -27.83 3.46
CA LEU A 122 -28.58 -28.30 4.69
C LEU A 122 -27.94 -27.15 5.48
N THR A 123 -28.03 -27.16 6.82
CA THR A 123 -27.36 -26.13 7.64
C THR A 123 -25.85 -26.10 7.40
N TRP A 124 -25.21 -24.94 7.54
CA TRP A 124 -23.75 -24.83 7.34
C TRP A 124 -22.94 -25.74 8.27
N GLY A 125 -23.47 -26.05 9.47
CA GLY A 125 -22.89 -27.05 10.36
C GLY A 125 -22.86 -28.45 9.74
N ALA A 126 -23.98 -28.90 9.17
CA ALA A 126 -24.06 -30.19 8.49
C ALA A 126 -23.15 -30.25 7.24
N VAL A 127 -23.09 -29.15 6.48
CA VAL A 127 -22.18 -29.03 5.32
C VAL A 127 -20.71 -29.12 5.75
N ALA A 128 -20.33 -28.44 6.85
CA ALA A 128 -18.97 -28.50 7.39
C ALA A 128 -18.61 -29.92 7.85
N THR A 129 -19.52 -30.62 8.53
CA THR A 129 -19.31 -32.03 8.93
C THR A 129 -19.06 -32.91 7.70
N ALA A 130 -19.92 -32.84 6.69
CA ALA A 130 -19.76 -33.62 5.46
C ALA A 130 -18.47 -33.27 4.69
N TYR A 131 -18.07 -32.00 4.69
CA TYR A 131 -16.82 -31.53 4.08
C TYR A 131 -15.59 -32.06 4.82
N ASN A 132 -15.59 -31.99 6.15
CA ASN A 132 -14.51 -32.47 7.00
C ASN A 132 -14.32 -33.98 6.88
N GLU A 133 -15.42 -34.72 6.80
CA GLU A 133 -15.41 -36.16 6.54
C GLU A 133 -14.84 -36.49 5.15
N LYS A 134 -15.29 -35.81 4.09
CA LYS A 134 -14.81 -36.06 2.72
C LYS A 134 -13.32 -35.76 2.52
N TYR A 135 -12.84 -34.64 3.07
CA TYR A 135 -11.49 -34.14 2.81
C TYR A 135 -10.50 -34.38 3.96
N ASN A 136 -10.92 -35.01 5.05
CA ASN A 136 -10.11 -35.26 6.25
C ASN A 136 -9.45 -33.99 6.81
N VAL A 137 -10.25 -32.94 7.01
CA VAL A 137 -9.83 -31.63 7.51
C VAL A 137 -10.76 -31.14 8.62
N SER A 138 -10.37 -30.10 9.35
CA SER A 138 -11.22 -29.45 10.36
C SER A 138 -11.53 -28.01 9.94
N VAL A 139 -12.68 -27.82 9.32
CA VAL A 139 -13.16 -26.52 8.85
C VAL A 139 -14.49 -26.17 9.52
N THR A 140 -14.66 -24.89 9.84
CA THR A 140 -15.85 -24.36 10.53
C THR A 140 -16.98 -24.02 9.55
N ALA A 141 -18.22 -23.99 10.06
CA ALA A 141 -19.42 -23.61 9.29
C ALA A 141 -19.27 -22.22 8.62
N ALA A 142 -18.73 -21.23 9.33
CA ALA A 142 -18.52 -19.88 8.80
C ALA A 142 -17.51 -19.85 7.63
N ALA A 143 -16.50 -20.73 7.65
CA ALA A 143 -15.54 -20.84 6.56
C ALA A 143 -16.16 -21.47 5.30
N MET A 144 -17.09 -22.42 5.45
CA MET A 144 -17.87 -22.98 4.32
C MET A 144 -18.74 -21.91 3.66
N GLU A 145 -19.49 -21.15 4.47
CA GLU A 145 -20.33 -20.06 3.98
C GLU A 145 -19.52 -19.01 3.23
N LYS A 146 -18.37 -18.58 3.80
CA LYS A 146 -17.48 -17.60 3.16
C LYS A 146 -17.00 -18.07 1.79
N ARG A 147 -16.61 -19.35 1.66
CA ARG A 147 -16.14 -19.92 0.39
C ARG A 147 -17.25 -19.91 -0.67
N VAL A 148 -18.48 -20.32 -0.31
CA VAL A 148 -19.61 -20.28 -1.27
C VAL A 148 -19.90 -18.85 -1.69
N ARG A 149 -19.99 -17.90 -0.75
CA ARG A 149 -20.27 -16.49 -1.06
C ARG A 149 -19.26 -15.90 -2.05
N GLN A 150 -17.98 -16.21 -1.89
CA GLN A 150 -16.92 -15.68 -2.76
C GLN A 150 -16.86 -16.34 -4.14
N HIS A 151 -17.26 -17.62 -4.25
CA HIS A 151 -17.01 -18.40 -5.48
C HIS A 151 -18.27 -18.88 -6.21
N ARG A 152 -19.47 -18.74 -5.64
CA ARG A 152 -20.74 -19.22 -6.25
C ARG A 152 -21.00 -18.62 -7.63
N THR A 153 -20.78 -17.32 -7.82
CA THR A 153 -21.00 -16.66 -9.12
C THR A 153 -20.09 -17.22 -10.22
N SER A 154 -18.79 -17.38 -9.91
CA SER A 154 -17.83 -17.97 -10.86
C SER A 154 -18.15 -19.43 -11.14
N TRP A 155 -18.60 -20.18 -10.12
CA TRP A 155 -19.00 -21.57 -10.28
C TRP A 155 -20.27 -21.71 -11.15
N LEU A 156 -21.30 -20.88 -10.94
CA LEU A 156 -22.53 -20.89 -11.75
C LEU A 156 -22.25 -20.53 -13.22
N ALA A 157 -21.33 -19.59 -13.48
CA ALA A 157 -20.91 -19.28 -14.84
C ALA A 157 -20.27 -20.48 -15.58
N LYS A 158 -19.60 -21.38 -14.83
CA LYS A 158 -19.02 -22.62 -15.36
C LYS A 158 -20.04 -23.77 -15.45
N HIS A 159 -21.18 -23.67 -14.75
CA HIS A 159 -22.22 -24.70 -14.67
C HIS A 159 -23.58 -24.13 -15.09
N PRO A 160 -23.75 -23.74 -16.37
CA PRO A 160 -24.99 -23.10 -16.84
C PRO A 160 -26.23 -23.99 -16.73
N ASN A 161 -26.04 -25.32 -16.62
CA ASN A 161 -27.13 -26.28 -16.44
C ASN A 161 -27.59 -26.42 -14.98
N TYR A 162 -26.94 -25.74 -14.02
CA TYR A 162 -27.33 -25.81 -12.62
C TYR A 162 -28.52 -24.88 -12.33
N PRO A 163 -29.56 -25.33 -11.60
CA PRO A 163 -30.73 -24.52 -11.32
C PRO A 163 -30.39 -23.30 -10.44
N THR A 164 -30.88 -22.13 -10.82
CA THR A 164 -30.76 -20.91 -10.00
C THR A 164 -31.71 -20.90 -8.82
N THR A 165 -32.86 -21.57 -8.97
CA THR A 165 -33.90 -21.72 -7.95
C THR A 165 -34.28 -23.19 -7.83
N ILE A 166 -34.20 -23.73 -6.61
CA ILE A 166 -34.61 -25.10 -6.29
C ILE A 166 -35.90 -25.02 -5.48
N VAL A 167 -36.94 -25.70 -5.95
CA VAL A 167 -38.22 -25.82 -5.26
C VAL A 167 -38.14 -27.01 -4.33
N TYR A 168 -38.18 -26.76 -3.03
CA TYR A 168 -38.13 -27.80 -2.00
C TYR A 168 -39.54 -28.31 -1.70
N ALA A 169 -39.63 -29.56 -1.24
CA ALA A 169 -40.87 -30.13 -0.76
C ALA A 169 -41.39 -29.30 0.43
N GLU A 170 -42.71 -29.03 0.43
CA GLU A 170 -43.33 -28.38 1.56
C GLU A 170 -43.15 -29.26 2.80
N LYS A 171 -42.63 -28.67 3.87
CA LYS A 171 -42.54 -29.37 5.15
C LYS A 171 -43.97 -29.59 5.63
N ASP A 172 -44.45 -30.81 5.45
CA ASP A 172 -45.70 -31.30 5.99
C ASP A 172 -45.83 -30.82 7.44
N LYS A 173 -46.81 -29.95 7.71
CA LYS A 173 -47.05 -29.35 9.04
C LYS A 173 -47.58 -30.38 10.05
N PHE A 174 -47.36 -31.67 9.79
CA PHE A 174 -47.86 -32.75 10.60
C PHE A 174 -47.26 -32.68 12.00
N GLN A 175 -48.14 -32.26 12.90
CA GLN A 175 -48.09 -32.46 14.34
C GLN A 175 -46.76 -32.00 14.94
N GLN A 176 -46.60 -30.67 15.09
CA GLN A 176 -45.94 -30.19 16.30
C GLN A 176 -46.65 -30.88 17.47
N THR A 177 -46.01 -31.92 17.99
CA THR A 177 -46.43 -32.59 19.21
C THR A 177 -46.55 -31.46 20.23
N PRO A 178 -47.75 -31.24 20.83
CA PRO A 178 -47.93 -30.17 21.79
C PRO A 178 -46.81 -30.30 22.82
N CYS A 179 -45.93 -29.30 22.85
CA CYS A 179 -44.90 -29.25 23.87
C CYS A 179 -45.66 -29.29 25.20
N PRO A 180 -45.46 -30.31 26.06
CA PRO A 180 -46.26 -30.44 27.26
C PRO A 180 -46.12 -29.15 28.05
N GLU A 181 -47.25 -28.46 28.22
CA GLU A 181 -47.36 -27.27 29.05
C GLU A 181 -46.78 -27.61 30.42
N THR A 182 -45.58 -27.12 30.70
CA THR A 182 -45.02 -27.11 32.04
C THR A 182 -45.95 -26.27 32.88
N SER A 183 -46.83 -26.97 33.59
CA SER A 183 -47.80 -26.44 34.51
C SER A 183 -47.11 -25.56 35.54
N ALA A 184 -47.59 -24.33 35.61
CA ALA A 184 -47.35 -23.43 36.73
C ALA A 184 -47.88 -24.09 38.01
N THR A 185 -46.97 -24.47 38.91
CA THR A 185 -47.27 -24.83 40.30
C THR A 185 -46.07 -24.37 41.12
N GLU A 186 -46.14 -23.16 41.68
CA GLU A 186 -46.54 -22.89 43.06
C GLU A 186 -45.40 -23.11 44.08
N ARG A 187 -44.83 -21.97 44.51
CA ARG A 187 -44.28 -21.63 45.84
C ARG A 187 -43.43 -22.67 46.59
N ARG A 188 -42.20 -22.28 47.00
CA ARG A 188 -41.90 -21.77 48.35
C ARG A 188 -40.39 -21.52 48.55
N TYR A 189 -40.13 -20.46 49.31
CA TYR A 189 -38.91 -20.15 50.04
C TYR A 189 -38.28 -21.38 50.71
N GLY A 190 -36.95 -21.50 50.61
CA GLY A 190 -36.17 -22.33 51.53
C GLY A 190 -34.83 -22.80 50.97
N ASN A 191 -33.75 -22.22 51.50
CA ASN A 191 -32.37 -22.69 51.48
C ASN A 191 -31.54 -22.44 50.22
N THR A 192 -30.89 -21.28 50.28
CA THR A 192 -29.51 -21.04 49.89
C THR A 192 -28.62 -22.27 50.06
N HIS A 193 -27.80 -22.52 49.03
CA HIS A 193 -26.49 -23.17 49.10
C HIS A 193 -26.32 -24.64 48.64
N GLU A 194 -27.04 -25.14 47.62
CA GLU A 194 -26.62 -26.41 46.98
C GLU A 194 -27.17 -26.72 45.57
N LEU A 195 -27.27 -25.73 44.66
CA LEU A 195 -27.86 -25.97 43.33
C LEU A 195 -27.20 -25.19 42.18
N LEU A 196 -25.86 -25.13 42.17
CA LEU A 196 -25.10 -24.43 41.12
C LEU A 196 -24.78 -25.26 39.86
N ASP A 197 -25.23 -26.52 39.75
CA ASP A 197 -24.78 -27.40 38.64
C ASP A 197 -25.86 -27.92 37.67
N LYS A 198 -27.14 -27.51 37.79
CA LYS A 198 -28.20 -28.09 36.93
C LYS A 198 -29.18 -27.12 36.26
N GLN A 199 -28.87 -25.83 36.21
CA GLN A 199 -29.76 -24.82 35.62
C GLN A 199 -29.25 -24.21 34.30
N ALA A 200 -28.60 -25.03 33.45
CA ALA A 200 -28.08 -24.61 32.15
C ALA A 200 -28.91 -25.07 30.92
N ALA A 201 -30.05 -25.75 31.09
CA ALA A 201 -30.66 -26.47 29.95
C ALA A 201 -31.95 -25.91 29.34
N CYS A 202 -32.80 -25.11 30.01
CA CYS A 202 -34.13 -24.79 29.45
C CYS A 202 -34.63 -23.37 29.73
N GLY A 203 -33.95 -22.37 29.19
CA GLY A 203 -34.43 -20.99 29.14
C GLY A 203 -34.01 -20.30 27.87
N HIS A 204 -34.51 -20.75 26.71
CA HIS A 204 -34.38 -19.99 25.47
C HIS A 204 -35.29 -18.75 25.54
N ILE A 205 -34.78 -17.71 26.18
CA ILE A 205 -35.19 -16.34 25.92
C ILE A 205 -34.89 -16.15 24.43
N ALA A 206 -35.93 -15.96 23.62
CA ALA A 206 -35.77 -15.51 22.24
C ALA A 206 -35.17 -14.11 22.31
N GLY A 207 -33.83 -14.06 22.38
CA GLY A 207 -33.07 -12.83 22.43
C GLY A 207 -33.42 -12.01 21.20
N TYR A 208 -33.71 -10.74 21.43
CA TYR A 208 -33.81 -9.75 20.37
C TYR A 208 -32.58 -9.89 19.46
N LEU A 209 -32.79 -10.34 18.23
CA LEU A 209 -31.78 -10.31 17.18
C LEU A 209 -31.82 -8.91 16.59
N PRO A 210 -30.78 -8.08 16.82
CA PRO A 210 -30.73 -6.76 16.23
C PRO A 210 -30.71 -6.88 14.71
N PRO A 211 -31.29 -5.91 13.99
CA PRO A 211 -31.14 -5.74 12.55
C PRO A 211 -29.68 -5.91 12.08
N ASP A 212 -29.50 -6.47 10.87
CA ASP A 212 -28.19 -6.91 10.36
C ASP A 212 -27.16 -5.79 10.28
N ASP A 213 -27.57 -4.54 10.04
CA ASP A 213 -26.73 -3.35 10.08
C ASP A 213 -26.12 -3.10 11.48
N ILE A 214 -26.90 -3.27 12.55
CA ILE A 214 -26.41 -3.16 13.93
C ILE A 214 -25.51 -4.35 14.28
N ARG A 215 -25.88 -5.57 13.84
CA ARG A 215 -25.06 -6.78 14.05
C ARG A 215 -23.71 -6.70 13.34
N ASN A 216 -23.67 -6.12 12.14
CA ASN A 216 -22.44 -5.93 11.37
C ASN A 216 -21.55 -4.83 11.98
N GLN A 217 -22.13 -3.80 12.60
CA GLN A 217 -21.37 -2.80 13.36
C GLN A 217 -20.82 -3.35 14.69
N SER A 218 -21.49 -4.37 15.25
CA SER A 218 -21.10 -5.05 16.49
C SER A 218 -20.09 -6.18 16.30
N ASP A 219 -19.64 -6.43 15.06
CA ASP A 219 -18.64 -7.45 14.79
C ASP A 219 -17.37 -7.10 15.57
N MET A 220 -17.02 -7.91 16.56
CA MET A 220 -15.78 -7.72 17.33
C MET A 220 -14.56 -7.66 16.41
N ARG A 221 -14.60 -8.23 15.20
CA ARG A 221 -13.52 -8.03 14.22
C ARG A 221 -13.43 -6.60 13.74
N TYR A 222 -14.55 -5.91 13.53
CA TYR A 222 -14.54 -4.49 13.19
C TYR A 222 -13.96 -3.65 14.34
N TYR A 223 -14.31 -3.96 15.59
CA TYR A 223 -13.72 -3.32 16.77
C TYR A 223 -12.27 -3.71 17.03
N ILE A 224 -11.84 -4.93 16.71
CA ILE A 224 -10.45 -5.36 16.84
C ILE A 224 -9.62 -4.78 15.70
N GLU A 225 -10.09 -4.77 14.46
CA GLU A 225 -9.39 -4.15 13.31
C GLU A 225 -9.30 -2.62 13.48
N ARG A 226 -10.37 -1.98 13.97
CA ARG A 226 -10.38 -0.53 14.24
C ARG A 226 -9.68 -0.19 15.57
N GLY A 227 -9.80 -1.03 16.59
CA GLY A 227 -9.16 -0.85 17.90
C GLY A 227 -7.67 -1.22 17.91
N THR A 228 -7.24 -2.16 17.08
CA THR A 228 -5.80 -2.38 16.82
C THR A 228 -5.22 -1.22 16.04
N ALA A 229 -5.93 -0.65 15.06
CA ALA A 229 -5.49 0.56 14.36
C ALA A 229 -5.27 1.78 15.30
N ILE A 230 -6.03 1.88 16.39
CA ILE A 230 -5.90 2.98 17.37
C ILE A 230 -4.67 2.81 18.29
N ASN A 231 -4.10 1.60 18.41
CA ASN A 231 -2.99 1.32 19.32
C ASN A 231 -1.69 0.85 18.64
N THR A 232 -1.70 0.59 17.33
CA THR A 232 -0.49 0.13 16.63
C THR A 232 0.45 1.26 16.23
N GLY A 233 0.11 2.52 16.51
CA GLY A 233 0.89 3.65 16.05
C GLY A 233 0.99 3.63 14.54
N VAL A 234 -0.10 3.38 13.83
CA VAL A 234 -0.14 3.39 12.37
C VAL A 234 -0.76 4.70 11.93
N VAL A 235 -0.09 5.41 11.04
CA VAL A 235 -0.59 6.63 10.39
C VAL A 235 -1.22 6.21 9.07
N THR A 236 -2.45 6.65 8.84
CA THR A 236 -3.11 6.44 7.55
C THR A 236 -2.97 7.70 6.72
N ILE A 237 -2.30 7.57 5.57
CA ILE A 237 -2.24 8.60 4.54
C ILE A 237 -3.43 8.38 3.61
N GLN A 238 -4.38 9.30 3.64
CA GLN A 238 -5.46 9.31 2.65
C GLN A 238 -5.02 10.07 1.41
N ILE A 239 -5.30 9.46 0.26
CA ILE A 239 -5.00 9.97 -1.07
C ILE A 239 -6.28 10.55 -1.62
N LEU A 240 -6.33 11.88 -1.71
CA LEU A 240 -7.48 12.58 -2.25
C LEU A 240 -7.30 12.85 -3.76
N ASN A 241 -8.41 12.81 -4.52
CA ASN A 241 -8.43 13.32 -5.89
C ASN A 241 -8.45 14.86 -5.90
N THR A 242 -8.39 15.45 -7.10
CA THR A 242 -8.50 16.90 -7.33
C THR A 242 -9.84 17.51 -6.87
N HIS A 243 -10.81 16.69 -6.47
CA HIS A 243 -12.11 17.11 -5.93
C HIS A 243 -12.18 16.95 -4.41
N GLY A 244 -11.08 16.54 -3.75
CA GLY A 244 -11.03 16.27 -2.32
C GLY A 244 -11.68 14.94 -1.91
N GLU A 245 -12.03 14.06 -2.85
CA GLU A 245 -12.61 12.75 -2.54
C GLU A 245 -11.51 11.71 -2.34
N PRO A 246 -11.61 10.82 -1.33
CA PRO A 246 -10.63 9.78 -1.08
C PRO A 246 -10.65 8.73 -2.19
N ILE A 247 -9.54 8.62 -2.92
CA ILE A 247 -9.32 7.57 -3.92
C ILE A 247 -8.82 6.29 -3.25
N ASP A 248 -7.86 6.43 -2.34
CA ASP A 248 -7.15 5.32 -1.73
C ASP A 248 -6.54 5.74 -0.38
N ALA A 249 -6.10 4.76 0.41
CA ALA A 249 -5.50 5.01 1.72
C ALA A 249 -4.37 4.02 1.99
N ILE A 250 -3.24 4.52 2.48
CA ILE A 250 -2.07 3.70 2.80
C ILE A 250 -1.78 3.85 4.29
N SER A 251 -1.75 2.71 4.98
CA SER A 251 -1.45 2.61 6.41
C SER A 251 0.03 2.28 6.60
N ILE A 252 0.74 3.12 7.37
CA ILE A 252 2.19 3.05 7.55
C ILE A 252 2.50 3.13 9.04
N ASP A 253 3.55 2.43 9.49
CA ASP A 253 3.99 2.49 10.87
C ASP A 253 4.54 3.91 11.20
N SER A 254 3.99 4.54 12.25
CA SER A 254 4.40 5.86 12.76
C SER A 254 5.86 5.89 13.20
N GLN A 255 6.45 4.76 13.56
CA GLN A 255 7.86 4.69 13.94
C GLN A 255 8.80 4.93 12.76
N LEU A 256 8.40 4.49 11.55
CA LEU A 256 9.16 4.73 10.32
C LEU A 256 9.17 6.24 10.02
N PHE A 257 8.05 6.89 10.25
CA PHE A 257 7.83 8.31 10.03
C PHE A 257 8.50 9.24 11.05
N GLN A 258 8.68 8.79 12.29
CA GLN A 258 9.35 9.57 13.33
C GLN A 258 10.80 9.94 12.98
N ARG A 259 11.44 9.19 12.08
CA ARG A 259 12.81 9.46 11.66
C ARG A 259 12.92 10.50 10.56
N SER A 260 11.88 10.64 9.73
CA SER A 260 12.04 11.26 8.41
C SER A 260 11.32 12.60 8.25
N SER A 261 10.20 12.84 8.96
CA SER A 261 9.32 14.00 8.68
C SER A 261 9.02 14.87 9.90
N GLY A 262 9.18 16.19 9.73
CA GLY A 262 8.78 17.21 10.71
C GLY A 262 7.27 17.36 10.87
N VAL A 263 6.49 17.04 9.82
CA VAL A 263 5.01 17.10 9.81
C VAL A 263 4.42 16.15 10.84
N LEU A 264 5.02 14.98 11.05
CA LEU A 264 4.50 13.97 11.98
C LEU A 264 4.74 14.29 13.45
N GLY A 265 5.77 15.09 13.75
CA GLY A 265 5.88 15.72 15.05
C GLY A 265 4.64 16.53 15.41
N ARG A 266 3.98 17.14 14.40
CA ARG A 266 2.74 17.92 14.56
C ARG A 266 1.49 17.03 14.64
N LEU A 267 1.41 15.96 13.85
CA LEU A 267 0.25 15.03 13.82
C LEU A 267 0.05 14.24 15.12
N ARG A 268 1.10 14.03 15.91
CA ARG A 268 1.01 13.32 17.20
C ARG A 268 0.06 13.98 18.21
N SER A 269 -0.39 15.21 17.92
CA SER A 269 -1.11 16.09 18.86
C SER A 269 -2.63 15.90 18.88
N SER A 270 -3.27 15.37 17.83
CA SER A 270 -4.75 15.22 17.88
C SER A 270 -5.41 14.29 16.85
N GLU A 271 -4.81 14.00 15.69
CA GLU A 271 -5.48 13.20 14.65
C GLU A 271 -4.49 12.24 13.95
N LEU A 272 -4.81 10.93 13.96
CA LEU A 272 -4.00 9.85 13.35
C LEU A 272 -4.13 9.77 11.82
N GLN A 273 -4.79 10.74 11.22
CA GLN A 273 -5.15 10.75 9.81
C GLN A 273 -4.44 11.93 9.15
N LEU A 274 -3.58 11.63 8.19
CA LEU A 274 -2.95 12.64 7.34
C LEU A 274 -3.64 12.59 5.99
N GLU A 275 -4.30 13.68 5.63
CA GLU A 275 -4.89 13.84 4.32
C GLU A 275 -3.85 14.52 3.43
N VAL A 276 -3.44 13.84 2.37
CA VAL A 276 -2.53 14.39 1.36
C VAL A 276 -3.27 14.43 0.05
N GLU A 277 -3.50 15.64 -0.43
CA GLU A 277 -4.04 15.86 -1.77
C GLU A 277 -2.91 15.64 -2.78
N LEU A 278 -2.96 14.51 -3.48
CA LEU A 278 -1.95 14.17 -4.47
C LEU A 278 -2.51 14.36 -5.86
N ASN A 279 -1.97 15.35 -6.58
CA ASN A 279 -2.28 15.63 -7.98
C ASN A 279 -1.75 14.56 -8.95
N ILE A 280 -1.34 13.38 -8.48
CA ILE A 280 -0.58 12.39 -9.24
C ILE A 280 -1.17 11.00 -8.98
N SER A 281 -1.09 10.08 -9.96
CA SER A 281 -1.44 8.65 -9.82
C SER A 281 -0.58 7.99 -8.71
N ALA A 282 -1.06 8.05 -7.47
CA ALA A 282 -0.21 8.11 -6.28
C ALA A 282 0.21 6.77 -5.65
N VAL A 283 -0.42 5.64 -5.99
CA VAL A 283 -0.21 4.41 -5.21
C VAL A 283 1.24 3.92 -5.30
N ALA A 284 1.82 3.90 -6.51
CA ALA A 284 3.19 3.46 -6.72
C ALA A 284 4.20 4.46 -6.12
N ALA A 285 3.96 5.76 -6.25
CA ALA A 285 4.81 6.80 -5.67
C ALA A 285 4.83 6.73 -4.14
N ILE A 286 3.69 6.52 -3.50
CA ILE A 286 3.62 6.38 -2.04
C ILE A 286 4.25 5.06 -1.59
N GLN A 287 4.02 3.96 -2.29
CA GLN A 287 4.70 2.70 -1.97
C GLN A 287 6.22 2.85 -2.04
N CYS A 288 6.73 3.54 -3.07
CA CYS A 288 8.15 3.84 -3.21
C CYS A 288 8.64 4.78 -2.09
N TYR A 289 7.85 5.80 -1.74
CA TYR A 289 8.13 6.69 -0.63
C TYR A 289 8.22 5.93 0.70
N VAL A 290 7.28 5.04 1.00
CA VAL A 290 7.29 4.21 2.21
C VAL A 290 8.53 3.33 2.26
N ALA A 291 8.93 2.75 1.12
CA ALA A 291 10.16 1.98 1.03
C ALA A 291 11.40 2.85 1.32
N CYS A 292 11.45 4.07 0.76
CA CYS A 292 12.55 5.02 1.00
C CYS A 292 12.57 5.57 2.42
N ALA A 293 11.42 5.86 3.03
CA ALA A 293 11.34 6.33 4.41
C ALA A 293 11.75 5.24 5.42
N SER A 294 11.59 3.97 5.04
CA SER A 294 11.98 2.82 5.88
C SER A 294 13.44 2.42 5.74
N SER A 295 14.14 2.97 4.74
CA SER A 295 15.47 2.55 4.31
C SER A 295 16.43 3.75 4.29
N ASP A 296 17.72 3.50 4.50
CA ASP A 296 18.74 4.53 4.28
C ASP A 296 19.17 4.60 2.81
N GLU A 297 18.59 3.76 1.95
CA GLU A 297 18.91 3.66 0.52
C GLU A 297 17.64 3.68 -0.33
N LEU A 298 17.71 4.37 -1.47
CA LEU A 298 16.72 4.21 -2.54
C LEU A 298 16.80 2.77 -3.09
N PRO A 299 15.65 2.11 -3.32
CA PRO A 299 15.65 0.81 -4.00
C PRO A 299 16.45 0.91 -5.30
N ALA A 300 17.35 -0.05 -5.53
CA ALA A 300 18.33 -0.05 -6.63
C ALA A 300 17.70 0.19 -8.02
N SER A 301 16.42 -0.10 -8.14
CA SER A 301 15.56 0.26 -9.26
C SER A 301 14.15 0.52 -8.74
N PRO A 302 13.74 1.80 -8.57
CA PRO A 302 12.33 2.14 -8.35
C PRO A 302 11.42 1.55 -9.45
N ASN A 303 12.02 1.23 -10.60
CA ASN A 303 11.37 0.83 -11.84
C ASN A 303 11.09 -0.70 -11.93
N GLN A 304 11.73 -1.55 -11.12
CA GLN A 304 11.76 -3.00 -11.41
C GLN A 304 10.82 -3.84 -10.54
N GLU A 305 10.49 -3.39 -9.32
CA GLU A 305 9.70 -4.20 -8.38
C GLU A 305 8.18 -3.95 -8.45
N ILE A 306 7.72 -2.79 -8.90
CA ILE A 306 6.30 -2.38 -8.79
C ILE A 306 5.57 -2.40 -10.15
N GLY A 307 6.26 -2.71 -11.25
CA GLY A 307 5.64 -2.85 -12.59
C GLY A 307 5.08 -1.56 -13.20
N LYS A 308 5.27 -0.42 -12.52
CA LYS A 308 5.05 0.94 -13.02
C LYS A 308 6.27 1.77 -12.63
N GLU A 309 6.84 2.48 -13.60
CA GLU A 309 7.94 3.41 -13.36
C GLU A 309 7.41 4.56 -12.50
N VAL A 310 7.96 4.69 -11.29
CA VAL A 310 7.70 5.85 -10.42
C VAL A 310 8.69 6.92 -10.83
N SER A 311 8.18 8.05 -11.31
CA SER A 311 9.04 9.20 -11.61
C SER A 311 9.68 9.72 -10.33
N LEU A 312 11.00 9.91 -10.36
CA LEU A 312 11.76 10.49 -9.25
C LEU A 312 11.26 11.90 -8.92
N ILE A 313 10.72 12.65 -9.90
CA ILE A 313 10.12 13.95 -9.63
C ILE A 313 8.90 13.79 -8.73
N GLN A 314 8.01 12.85 -9.05
CA GLN A 314 6.79 12.62 -8.27
C GLN A 314 7.13 12.21 -6.83
N LEU A 315 8.15 11.36 -6.67
CA LEU A 315 8.66 10.96 -5.35
C LEU A 315 9.24 12.16 -4.58
N TYR A 316 10.00 13.03 -5.24
CA TYR A 316 10.53 14.25 -4.62
C TYR A 316 9.42 15.22 -4.20
N CYS A 317 8.42 15.45 -5.06
CA CYS A 317 7.28 16.31 -4.75
C CYS A 317 6.49 15.79 -3.55
N LEU A 318 6.25 14.47 -3.48
CA LEU A 318 5.60 13.83 -2.34
C LEU A 318 6.43 14.03 -1.06
N ALA A 319 7.74 13.83 -1.12
CA ALA A 319 8.62 14.07 0.02
C ALA A 319 8.64 15.54 0.45
N ALA A 320 8.60 16.48 -0.50
CA ALA A 320 8.51 17.92 -0.21
C ALA A 320 7.20 18.31 0.50
N GLN A 321 6.06 17.80 0.05
CA GLN A 321 4.76 18.02 0.69
C GLN A 321 4.71 17.44 2.11
N LEU A 322 5.42 16.34 2.35
CA LEU A 322 5.54 15.70 3.66
C LEU A 322 6.65 16.29 4.53
N GLU A 323 7.35 17.34 4.07
CA GLU A 323 8.55 17.93 4.69
C GLU A 323 9.56 16.86 5.13
N ASP A 324 9.80 15.87 4.26
CA ASP A 324 10.70 14.75 4.48
C ASP A 324 12.05 15.00 3.80
N GLU A 325 12.96 15.65 4.53
CA GLU A 325 14.30 15.98 4.02
C GLU A 325 15.16 14.75 3.75
N HIS A 326 14.90 13.63 4.41
CA HIS A 326 15.62 12.38 4.18
C HIS A 326 15.33 11.83 2.78
N VAL A 327 14.06 11.65 2.43
CA VAL A 327 13.67 11.13 1.12
C VAL A 327 14.02 12.13 0.01
N LYS A 328 13.88 13.45 0.25
CA LYS A 328 14.38 14.48 -0.68
C LYS A 328 15.87 14.32 -0.95
N GLY A 329 16.68 14.13 0.10
CA GLY A 329 18.12 13.91 0.00
C GLY A 329 18.45 12.68 -0.84
N LEU A 330 17.81 11.54 -0.57
CA LEU A 330 17.99 10.31 -1.34
C LEU A 330 17.73 10.53 -2.84
N VAL A 331 16.62 11.19 -3.18
CA VAL A 331 16.26 11.42 -4.59
C VAL A 331 17.25 12.37 -5.27
N LEU A 332 17.69 13.42 -4.59
CA LEU A 332 18.73 14.33 -5.08
C LEU A 332 20.06 13.61 -5.34
N ASP A 333 20.49 12.76 -4.41
CA ASP A 333 21.71 11.97 -4.55
C ASP A 333 21.62 11.02 -5.75
N ARG A 334 20.44 10.42 -5.97
CA ARG A 334 20.21 9.59 -7.15
C ARG A 334 20.31 10.39 -8.45
N TRP A 335 19.68 11.56 -8.53
CA TRP A 335 19.82 12.41 -9.72
C TRP A 335 21.26 12.86 -9.97
N GLN A 336 21.99 13.21 -8.92
CA GLN A 336 23.41 13.56 -9.04
C GLN A 336 24.24 12.38 -9.55
N MET A 337 24.00 11.17 -9.03
CA MET A 337 24.68 9.97 -9.49
C MET A 337 24.39 9.67 -10.96
N LEU A 338 23.14 9.84 -11.42
CA LEU A 338 22.77 9.68 -12.83
C LEU A 338 23.50 10.71 -13.71
N ALA A 339 23.54 11.98 -13.28
CA ALA A 339 24.25 13.05 -13.99
C ALA A 339 25.76 12.79 -14.06
N ASP A 340 26.38 12.33 -12.96
CA ASP A 340 27.81 11.97 -12.93
C ASP A 340 28.12 10.71 -13.74
N GLY A 341 27.17 9.77 -13.80
CA GLY A 341 27.22 8.62 -14.69
C GLY A 341 27.13 9.00 -16.17
N GLY A 342 26.54 10.16 -16.45
CA GLY A 342 26.23 10.57 -17.81
C GLY A 342 25.03 9.84 -18.40
N GLU A 343 24.15 9.33 -17.54
CA GLU A 343 22.93 8.65 -17.98
C GLU A 343 21.94 9.67 -18.51
N GLU A 344 21.34 9.37 -19.66
CA GLU A 344 20.27 10.21 -20.22
C GLU A 344 18.99 9.97 -19.40
N VAL A 345 18.47 11.02 -18.78
CA VAL A 345 17.21 10.99 -18.06
C VAL A 345 16.15 11.61 -18.95
N GLU A 346 15.14 10.83 -19.33
CA GLU A 346 13.95 11.35 -20.00
C GLU A 346 13.11 12.14 -19.00
N LEU A 347 12.83 13.40 -19.34
CA LEU A 347 12.08 14.30 -18.47
C LEU A 347 10.88 14.86 -19.22
N ASP A 348 9.69 14.62 -18.68
CA ASP A 348 8.49 15.28 -19.17
C ASP A 348 8.45 16.72 -18.65
N VAL A 349 8.06 17.65 -19.52
CA VAL A 349 7.86 19.06 -19.15
C VAL A 349 6.75 19.19 -18.12
N ASP A 350 5.70 18.37 -18.24
CA ASP A 350 4.58 18.40 -17.29
C ASP A 350 5.04 17.94 -15.89
N GLU A 351 5.99 17.00 -15.79
CA GLU A 351 6.61 16.63 -14.51
C GLU A 351 7.54 17.72 -13.99
N LEU A 352 8.35 18.35 -14.84
CA LEU A 352 9.20 19.44 -14.40
C LEU A 352 8.38 20.64 -13.91
N ASN A 353 7.25 20.96 -14.55
CA ASN A 353 6.32 21.96 -14.03
C ASN A 353 5.80 21.58 -12.64
N LEU A 354 5.36 20.33 -12.48
CA LEU A 354 4.89 19.82 -11.19
C LEU A 354 5.94 19.99 -10.08
N LEU A 355 7.22 19.75 -10.37
CA LEU A 355 8.32 20.01 -9.42
C LEU A 355 8.34 21.47 -8.97
N PHE A 356 8.18 22.39 -9.92
CA PHE A 356 8.17 23.84 -9.68
C PHE A 356 6.85 24.35 -9.09
N ASP A 357 5.80 23.56 -9.11
CA ASP A 357 4.54 23.91 -8.43
C ASP A 357 4.53 23.36 -6.99
N CYS A 358 5.21 22.24 -6.72
CA CYS A 358 5.17 21.56 -5.43
C CYS A 358 6.28 21.92 -4.44
N THR A 359 7.31 22.65 -4.87
CA THR A 359 8.49 22.98 -4.02
C THR A 359 8.55 24.49 -3.74
N GLU A 360 9.46 24.96 -2.89
CA GLU A 360 9.61 26.41 -2.63
C GLU A 360 10.73 27.05 -3.48
N TYR A 361 10.75 28.38 -3.53
CA TYR A 361 11.88 29.10 -4.14
C TYR A 361 13.16 28.82 -3.35
N GLY A 362 14.20 28.37 -4.04
CA GLY A 362 15.47 27.99 -3.42
C GLY A 362 15.60 26.51 -3.08
N ASP A 363 14.58 25.70 -3.35
CA ASP A 363 14.67 24.24 -3.21
C ASP A 363 15.80 23.65 -4.08
N LEU A 364 16.53 22.70 -3.52
CA LEU A 364 17.73 22.11 -4.15
C LEU A 364 17.40 21.39 -5.46
N ALA A 365 16.23 20.76 -5.58
CA ALA A 365 15.83 20.08 -6.80
C ALA A 365 15.55 21.05 -7.94
N ARG A 366 14.93 22.21 -7.65
CA ARG A 366 14.73 23.25 -8.66
C ARG A 366 16.07 23.74 -9.20
N ARG A 367 17.00 24.05 -8.31
CA ARG A 367 18.35 24.50 -8.69
C ARG A 367 19.07 23.43 -9.51
N PHE A 368 19.04 22.18 -9.06
CA PHE A 368 19.63 21.06 -9.77
C PHE A 368 19.11 20.96 -11.21
N TRP A 369 17.78 20.96 -11.40
CA TRP A 369 17.18 20.80 -12.72
C TRP A 369 17.36 22.03 -13.61
N VAL A 370 17.32 23.24 -13.07
CA VAL A 370 17.63 24.47 -13.84
C VAL A 370 19.07 24.45 -14.30
N GLU A 371 20.02 24.12 -13.41
CA GLU A 371 21.42 23.97 -13.78
C GLU A 371 21.60 22.88 -14.84
N ALA A 372 20.91 21.75 -14.73
CA ALA A 372 20.98 20.67 -15.71
C ALA A 372 20.40 21.08 -17.09
N VAL A 373 19.27 21.80 -17.12
CA VAL A 373 18.64 22.30 -18.36
C VAL A 373 19.49 23.39 -19.02
N CYS A 374 19.98 24.34 -18.23
CA CYS A 374 20.88 25.41 -18.68
C CYS A 374 22.20 24.86 -19.15
N ALA A 375 22.78 23.92 -18.40
CA ALA A 375 23.92 23.15 -18.86
C ALA A 375 23.55 22.60 -20.21
N ALA A 376 22.53 21.74 -20.34
CA ALA A 376 22.11 21.04 -21.56
C ALA A 376 21.78 21.90 -22.80
N GLY A 377 21.86 23.23 -22.72
CA GLY A 377 21.52 24.13 -23.82
C GLY A 377 20.04 24.03 -24.21
N LEU A 378 19.19 23.51 -23.32
CA LEU A 378 17.78 23.29 -23.55
C LEU A 378 16.92 24.46 -23.05
N SER A 379 17.51 25.49 -22.45
CA SER A 379 16.79 26.63 -21.87
C SER A 379 15.88 27.33 -22.87
N GLU A 380 16.38 27.67 -24.06
CA GLU A 380 15.59 28.35 -25.09
C GLU A 380 14.45 27.47 -25.63
N GLU A 381 14.72 26.17 -25.85
CA GLU A 381 13.68 25.22 -26.28
C GLU A 381 12.58 25.11 -25.23
N LEU A 382 12.97 24.99 -23.95
CA LEU A 382 12.05 24.88 -22.84
C LEU A 382 11.21 26.15 -22.69
N LEU A 383 11.81 27.34 -22.78
CA LEU A 383 11.10 28.63 -22.73
C LEU A 383 10.16 28.85 -23.92
N ALA A 384 10.49 28.28 -25.10
CA ALA A 384 9.62 28.36 -26.28
C ALA A 384 8.40 27.44 -26.20
N ARG A 385 8.38 26.44 -25.31
CA ARG A 385 7.24 25.53 -25.15
C ARG A 385 6.08 26.26 -24.46
N ARG A 386 4.90 26.23 -25.10
CA ARG A 386 3.66 26.81 -24.56
C ARG A 386 3.23 26.26 -23.20
N LYS A 387 3.73 25.07 -22.83
CA LYS A 387 3.44 24.39 -21.57
C LYS A 387 4.43 24.71 -20.46
N CYS A 388 5.48 25.49 -20.70
CA CYS A 388 6.43 25.82 -19.63
C CYS A 388 5.73 26.67 -18.56
N GLY A 389 5.73 26.18 -17.32
CA GLY A 389 5.18 26.88 -16.17
C GLY A 389 5.94 28.19 -15.91
N ILE A 390 5.23 29.19 -15.37
CA ILE A 390 5.80 30.54 -15.13
C ILE A 390 6.99 30.45 -14.17
N ALA A 391 6.85 29.70 -13.08
CA ALA A 391 7.89 29.55 -12.07
C ALA A 391 9.17 28.91 -12.63
N LEU A 392 9.03 27.91 -13.51
CA LEU A 392 10.15 27.27 -14.19
C LEU A 392 10.82 28.25 -15.17
N ALA A 393 10.01 28.97 -15.97
CA ALA A 393 10.52 29.92 -16.95
C ALA A 393 11.29 31.09 -16.30
N GLU A 394 10.81 31.59 -15.18
CA GLU A 394 11.48 32.64 -14.41
C GLU A 394 12.81 32.16 -13.85
N HIS A 395 12.85 30.99 -13.21
CA HIS A 395 14.08 30.43 -12.67
C HIS A 395 15.16 30.17 -13.74
N VAL A 396 14.74 29.68 -14.92
CA VAL A 396 15.64 29.49 -16.05
C VAL A 396 16.18 30.83 -16.57
N ARG A 397 15.32 31.86 -16.70
CA ARG A 397 15.75 33.21 -17.12
C ARG A 397 16.73 33.82 -16.12
N ASP A 398 16.43 33.75 -14.82
CA ASP A 398 17.30 34.27 -13.76
C ASP A 398 18.67 33.59 -13.77
N SER A 399 18.68 32.26 -13.94
CA SER A 399 19.91 31.48 -14.06
C SER A 399 20.71 31.91 -15.29
N MET A 400 20.08 32.04 -16.47
CA MET A 400 20.76 32.50 -17.70
C MET A 400 21.38 33.89 -17.54
N LEU A 401 20.68 34.83 -16.90
CA LEU A 401 21.20 36.17 -16.63
C LEU A 401 22.39 36.18 -15.67
N SER A 402 22.49 35.21 -14.76
CA SER A 402 23.63 35.10 -13.84
C SER A 402 24.91 34.60 -14.51
N TYR A 403 24.81 33.99 -15.70
CA TYR A 403 25.95 33.47 -16.48
C TYR A 403 26.41 34.42 -17.60
N ALA A 404 25.58 35.39 -17.98
CA ALA A 404 25.90 36.44 -18.95
C ALA A 404 26.67 37.58 -18.29
#